data_AF-A0A355FV52-F1
#
_entry.id   AF-A0A355FV52-F1
#
_cell.length_a   1.000
_cell.length_b   1.000
_cell.length_c   1.000
_cell.angle_alpha   90.00
_cell.angle_beta   90.00
_cell.angle_gamma   90.00
#
_symmetry.space_group_name_H-M   'P 1'
#
loop_
_entity.id
_entity.type
_entity.pdbx_description
1 polymer ?
#
loop_
_entity_poly.entity_id
_entity_poly.type
_entity_poly.pdbx_seq_one_letter_code
_entity_poly.pdbx_strand_id
1 'polypeptide(L)'
;MKSAKNIYIIIPLLIIPQIIFGGAIIRFDRFNPIFTQVDRVPIIGNMMASRWGFESLAVHLTRENESDKPFVKLEDRLERSAWRRDFWYQSYRDLDSEQLRKEEWSKACLELESWGYDVEGLGTESELRSMFKQVYREAFRQRDSLRTALAQNVDLKKLKDRHHNEALQDWVMQTDRNQRIAVSSRGLVQETAFIHQMPLGIQAWNAPYYVPEKQLGPYPFKTPAFNLLMLWTMTLALYFILANRLPERWSWGRRLD
;
A
#
# COMPACT_ATOMS: atom_id res chain seq x y z
N MET A 1 5.19 14.51 38.84
CA MET A 1 4.25 14.73 37.73
C MET A 1 2.79 14.49 38.17
N LYS A 2 2.20 15.38 38.98
CA LYS A 2 0.78 15.32 39.36
C LYS A 2 0.14 16.71 39.30
N SER A 3 0.20 17.36 38.14
CA SER A 3 -0.56 18.59 37.91
C SER A 3 -1.33 18.42 36.62
N ALA A 4 -2.65 18.65 36.67
CA ALA A 4 -3.54 18.55 35.51
C ALA A 4 -3.00 19.39 34.33
N LYS A 5 -2.34 20.52 34.63
CA LYS A 5 -1.63 21.37 33.66
C LYS A 5 -0.67 20.58 32.75
N ASN A 6 0.09 19.63 33.28
CA ASN A 6 1.06 18.88 32.48
C ASN A 6 0.36 17.93 31.51
N ILE A 7 -0.78 17.35 31.90
CA ILE A 7 -1.57 16.45 31.05
C ILE A 7 -2.12 17.23 29.85
N TYR A 8 -2.67 18.42 30.08
CA TYR A 8 -3.21 19.28 29.01
C TYR A 8 -2.14 19.79 28.04
N ILE A 9 -0.86 19.87 28.45
CA ILE A 9 0.26 20.22 27.57
C ILE A 9 0.75 18.99 26.79
N ILE A 10 0.88 17.84 27.45
CA ILE A 10 1.44 16.62 26.85
C ILE A 10 0.47 15.99 25.83
N ILE A 11 -0.85 15.99 26.09
CA ILE A 11 -1.82 15.36 25.19
C ILE A 11 -1.72 15.95 23.77
N PRO A 12 -1.83 17.28 23.55
CA PRO A 12 -1.67 17.86 22.22
C PRO A 12 -0.30 17.56 21.60
N LEU A 13 0.77 17.62 22.40
CA LEU A 13 2.13 17.33 21.94
C LEU A 13 2.28 15.89 21.41
N LEU A 14 1.53 14.93 21.96
CA LEU A 14 1.50 13.55 21.49
C LEU A 14 0.53 13.36 20.31
N ILE A 15 -0.63 14.01 20.34
CA ILE A 15 -1.68 13.82 19.33
C ILE A 15 -1.35 14.51 18.01
N ILE A 16 -0.75 15.71 18.02
CA ILE A 16 -0.42 16.45 16.79
C ILE A 16 0.52 15.64 15.88
N PRO A 17 1.65 15.08 16.36
CA PRO A 17 2.50 14.21 15.54
C PRO A 17 1.77 12.97 15.03
N GLN A 18 0.90 12.35 15.83
CA GLN A 18 0.11 11.19 15.39
C GLN A 18 -0.79 11.57 14.21
N ILE A 19 -1.47 12.71 14.27
CA ILE A 19 -2.34 13.17 13.20
C ILE A 19 -1.53 13.49 11.92
N ILE A 20 -0.40 14.20 12.07
CA ILE A 20 0.44 14.62 10.95
C ILE A 20 1.10 13.42 10.26
N PHE A 21 1.73 12.53 11.04
CA PHE A 21 2.50 11.39 10.51
C PHE A 21 1.66 10.12 10.36
N GLY A 22 0.35 10.21 10.57
CA GLY A 22 -0.62 9.12 10.37
C GLY A 22 -1.01 8.89 8.91
N GLY A 23 -0.65 9.77 7.98
CA GLY A 23 -0.99 9.65 6.55
C GLY A 23 -2.43 10.07 6.20
N ALA A 24 -3.24 10.43 7.19
CA ALA A 24 -4.65 10.82 7.02
C ALA A 24 -4.83 12.29 6.61
N ILE A 25 -4.04 13.20 7.18
CA ILE A 25 -4.10 14.64 6.83
C ILE A 25 -3.06 14.99 5.77
N ILE A 26 -1.84 14.47 5.92
CA ILE A 26 -0.72 14.75 5.02
C ILE A 26 -0.25 13.44 4.43
N ARG A 27 -0.27 13.33 3.09
CA ARG A 27 0.25 12.17 2.38
C ARG A 27 1.78 12.12 2.48
N PHE A 28 2.34 10.91 2.52
CA PHE A 28 3.78 10.74 2.72
C PHE A 28 4.63 11.29 1.58
N ASP A 29 4.11 11.39 0.35
CA ASP A 29 4.81 11.99 -0.80
C ASP A 29 5.04 13.50 -0.65
N ARG A 30 4.32 14.18 0.25
CA ARG A 30 4.41 15.63 0.46
C ARG A 30 5.42 16.01 1.54
N PHE A 31 6.02 15.05 2.23
CA PHE A 31 7.05 15.33 3.22
C PHE A 31 8.41 15.64 2.56
N ASN A 32 9.32 16.18 3.35
CA ASN A 32 10.67 16.46 2.91
C ASN A 32 11.37 15.15 2.47
N PRO A 33 11.96 15.09 1.25
CA PRO A 33 12.69 13.93 0.74
C PRO A 33 13.78 13.37 1.66
N ILE A 34 14.32 14.18 2.58
CA ILE A 34 15.28 13.73 3.59
C ILE A 34 14.70 12.62 4.49
N PHE A 35 13.40 12.63 4.74
CA PHE A 35 12.73 11.69 5.64
C PHE A 35 11.85 10.67 4.92
N THR A 36 11.73 10.74 3.60
CA THR A 36 10.79 9.92 2.84
C THR A 36 11.46 9.14 1.73
N GLN A 37 10.91 7.95 1.49
CA GLN A 37 11.28 7.12 0.37
C GLN A 37 10.01 6.87 -0.44
N VAL A 38 10.20 6.75 -1.75
CA VAL A 38 9.08 6.52 -2.67
C VAL A 38 8.42 5.17 -2.41
N ASP A 39 9.20 4.15 -2.05
CA ASP A 39 8.80 2.75 -2.02
C ASP A 39 8.28 2.27 -0.67
N ARG A 40 8.30 3.09 0.38
CA ARG A 40 7.92 2.68 1.73
C ARG A 40 7.52 3.83 2.65
N VAL A 41 6.87 3.48 3.75
CA VAL A 41 6.50 4.43 4.80
C VAL A 41 7.73 4.87 5.61
N PRO A 42 7.87 6.17 5.92
CA PRO A 42 8.92 6.68 6.80
C PRO A 42 8.94 6.00 8.16
N ILE A 43 10.14 5.88 8.76
CA ILE A 43 10.33 5.25 10.08
C ILE A 43 9.43 5.92 11.15
N ILE A 44 9.36 7.26 11.13
CA ILE A 44 8.51 8.02 12.04
C ILE A 44 7.04 7.60 11.89
N GLY A 45 6.56 7.40 10.66
CA GLY A 45 5.19 6.92 10.40
C GLY A 45 4.96 5.50 10.91
N ASN A 46 5.94 4.60 10.80
CA ASN A 46 5.84 3.23 11.32
C ASN A 46 5.73 3.16 12.85
N MET A 47 6.19 4.20 13.57
CA MET A 47 6.03 4.30 15.03
C MET A 47 4.65 4.80 15.47
N MET A 48 3.88 5.44 14.58
CA MET A 48 2.60 6.04 14.91
C MET A 48 1.47 5.01 14.83
N ALA A 49 0.73 4.82 15.92
CA ALA A 49 -0.44 3.92 15.93
C ALA A 49 -1.53 4.39 14.95
N SER A 50 -1.70 5.70 14.85
CA SER A 50 -2.62 6.34 13.89
C SER A 50 -2.35 5.93 12.44
N ARG A 51 -1.08 5.78 12.02
CA ARG A 51 -0.72 5.35 10.67
C ARG A 51 -1.24 3.95 10.35
N TRP A 52 -1.05 3.02 11.28
CA TRP A 52 -1.49 1.62 11.13
C TRP A 52 -3.02 1.54 11.10
N GLY A 53 -3.69 2.27 12.01
CA GLY A 53 -5.15 2.34 12.07
C GLY A 53 -5.77 2.94 10.82
N PHE A 54 -5.24 4.06 10.34
CA PHE A 54 -5.75 4.73 9.16
C PHE A 54 -5.57 3.88 7.88
N GLU A 55 -4.39 3.29 7.66
CA GLU A 55 -4.16 2.41 6.51
C GLU A 55 -5.07 1.18 6.54
N SER A 56 -5.30 0.60 7.73
CA SER A 56 -6.22 -0.53 7.89
C SER A 56 -7.63 -0.16 7.42
N LEU A 57 -8.15 0.96 7.90
CA LEU A 57 -9.48 1.46 7.54
C LEU A 57 -9.56 1.84 6.06
N ALA A 58 -8.57 2.60 5.55
CA ALA A 58 -8.54 3.05 4.17
C ALA A 58 -8.54 1.86 3.20
N VAL A 59 -7.68 0.87 3.42
CA VAL A 59 -7.62 -0.34 2.57
C VAL A 59 -8.90 -1.16 2.69
N HIS A 60 -9.42 -1.34 3.90
CA HIS A 60 -10.64 -2.13 4.12
C HIS A 60 -11.85 -1.48 3.44
N LEU A 61 -12.11 -0.20 3.70
CA LEU A 61 -13.26 0.52 3.14
C LEU A 61 -13.17 0.63 1.62
N THR A 62 -11.96 0.71 1.05
CA THR A 62 -11.78 0.80 -0.40
C THR A 62 -11.95 -0.56 -1.09
N ARG A 63 -11.43 -1.65 -0.52
CA ARG A 63 -11.41 -2.97 -1.19
C ARG A 63 -12.54 -3.91 -0.80
N GLU A 64 -13.11 -3.75 0.39
CA GLU A 64 -14.10 -4.68 0.92
C GLU A 64 -15.53 -4.10 0.91
N ASN A 65 -15.73 -2.95 0.25
CA ASN A 65 -17.08 -2.41 0.05
C ASN A 65 -17.90 -3.24 -0.95
N GLU A 66 -19.22 -3.23 -0.79
CA GLU A 66 -20.12 -4.10 -1.55
C GLU A 66 -20.12 -3.80 -3.07
N SER A 67 -19.88 -2.54 -3.46
CA SER A 67 -19.83 -2.15 -4.88
C SER A 67 -18.60 -2.66 -5.60
N ASP A 68 -17.42 -2.51 -5.01
CA ASP A 68 -16.14 -2.70 -5.71
C ASP A 68 -15.59 -4.10 -5.50
N LYS A 69 -15.86 -4.72 -4.34
CA LYS A 69 -15.33 -6.03 -3.95
C LYS A 69 -15.46 -7.12 -5.02
N PRO A 70 -16.57 -7.25 -5.78
CA PRO A 70 -16.66 -8.24 -6.86
C PRO A 70 -15.64 -8.02 -7.99
N PHE A 71 -15.21 -6.78 -8.21
CA PHE A 71 -14.36 -6.37 -9.32
C PHE A 71 -12.89 -6.21 -8.95
N VAL A 72 -12.56 -6.08 -7.65
CA VAL A 72 -11.21 -5.74 -7.16
C VAL A 72 -10.10 -6.59 -7.80
N LYS A 73 -10.26 -7.91 -7.92
CA LYS A 73 -9.22 -8.78 -8.53
C LYS A 73 -8.97 -8.46 -10.00
N LEU A 74 -10.02 -8.07 -10.73
CA LEU A 74 -9.93 -7.70 -12.15
C LEU A 74 -9.36 -6.29 -12.29
N GLU A 75 -9.73 -5.36 -11.41
CA GLU A 75 -9.14 -4.03 -11.34
C GLU A 75 -7.64 -4.09 -10.99
N ASP A 76 -7.24 -4.95 -10.04
CA ASP A 76 -5.82 -5.20 -9.72
C ASP A 76 -5.04 -5.61 -10.99
N ARG A 77 -5.59 -6.56 -11.77
CA ARG A 77 -4.98 -7.03 -13.02
C ARG A 77 -4.97 -5.94 -14.10
N LEU A 78 -6.02 -5.12 -14.20
CA LEU A 78 -6.11 -4.01 -15.14
C LEU A 78 -5.06 -2.93 -14.85
N GLU A 79 -5.01 -2.44 -13.61
CA GLU A 79 -4.09 -1.37 -13.21
C GLU A 79 -2.62 -1.82 -13.34
N ARG A 80 -2.31 -3.04 -12.89
CA ARG A 80 -0.94 -3.57 -12.99
C ARG A 80 -0.50 -3.81 -14.44
N SER A 81 -1.36 -4.40 -15.27
CA SER A 81 -1.04 -4.62 -16.68
C SER A 81 -0.96 -3.30 -17.48
N ALA A 82 -1.80 -2.31 -17.16
CA ALA A 82 -1.69 -0.97 -17.73
C ALA A 82 -0.37 -0.30 -17.35
N TRP A 83 -0.01 -0.34 -16.06
CA TRP A 83 1.27 0.20 -15.59
C TRP A 83 2.47 -0.47 -16.28
N ARG A 84 2.46 -1.80 -16.41
CA ARG A 84 3.50 -2.56 -17.12
C ARG A 84 3.62 -2.17 -18.59
N ARG A 85 2.47 -2.03 -19.28
CA ARG A 85 2.38 -1.70 -20.70
C ARG A 85 2.82 -0.28 -21.04
N ASP A 86 2.51 0.68 -20.17
CA ASP A 86 2.61 2.12 -20.48
C ASP A 86 3.81 2.78 -19.83
N PHE A 87 4.02 2.59 -18.52
CA PHE A 87 5.05 3.28 -17.76
C PHE A 87 6.31 2.43 -17.60
N TRP A 88 6.17 1.19 -17.10
CA TRP A 88 7.29 0.29 -16.89
C TRP A 88 8.04 0.02 -18.20
N TYR A 89 7.33 -0.23 -19.31
CA TYR A 89 7.96 -0.46 -20.61
C TYR A 89 8.89 0.67 -21.03
N GLN A 90 8.51 1.94 -20.80
CA GLN A 90 9.38 3.07 -21.15
C GLN A 90 10.60 3.10 -20.22
N SER A 91 10.38 3.08 -18.91
CA SER A 91 11.50 3.15 -17.96
C SER A 91 12.43 1.94 -18.00
N TYR A 92 11.93 0.76 -18.38
CA TYR A 92 12.72 -0.46 -18.54
C TYR A 92 13.75 -0.33 -19.68
N ARG A 93 13.36 0.34 -20.78
CA ARG A 93 14.23 0.61 -21.94
C ARG A 93 15.36 1.55 -21.59
N ASP A 94 15.09 2.49 -20.70
CA ASP A 94 16.03 3.49 -20.22
C ASP A 94 16.95 2.95 -19.10
N LEU A 95 16.83 1.67 -18.70
CA LEU A 95 17.70 1.07 -17.69
C LEU A 95 19.07 0.72 -18.26
N ASP A 96 20.10 1.38 -17.72
CA ASP A 96 21.51 1.09 -18.07
C ASP A 96 22.04 -0.20 -17.43
N SER A 97 21.56 -0.56 -16.23
CA SER A 97 22.08 -1.69 -15.46
C SER A 97 21.54 -3.03 -15.97
N GLU A 98 22.41 -3.89 -16.49
CA GLU A 98 22.03 -5.23 -16.97
C GLU A 98 21.45 -6.12 -15.86
N GLN A 99 22.02 -6.04 -14.65
CA GLN A 99 21.51 -6.81 -13.51
C GLN A 99 20.08 -6.39 -13.18
N LEU A 100 19.83 -5.08 -13.08
CA LEU A 100 18.50 -4.57 -12.75
C LEU A 100 17.48 -4.93 -13.84
N ARG A 101 17.88 -4.90 -15.13
CA ARG A 101 17.02 -5.36 -16.22
C ARG A 101 16.65 -6.83 -16.11
N LYS A 102 17.58 -7.72 -15.72
CA LYS A 102 17.29 -9.15 -15.52
C LYS A 102 16.31 -9.36 -14.37
N GLU A 103 16.51 -8.65 -13.27
CA GLU A 103 15.60 -8.71 -12.11
C GLU A 103 14.19 -8.18 -12.46
N GLU A 104 14.10 -7.03 -13.14
CA GLU A 104 12.83 -6.45 -13.57
C GLU A 104 12.10 -7.32 -14.61
N TRP A 105 12.83 -7.91 -15.55
CA TRP A 105 12.29 -8.89 -16.48
C TRP A 105 11.70 -10.10 -15.76
N SER A 106 12.48 -10.70 -14.84
CA SER A 106 12.02 -11.85 -14.05
C SER A 106 10.77 -11.52 -13.24
N LYS A 107 10.71 -10.34 -12.59
CA LYS A 107 9.49 -9.88 -11.88
C LYS A 107 8.29 -9.76 -12.80
N ALA A 108 8.48 -9.23 -14.02
CA ALA A 108 7.40 -9.10 -14.99
C ALA A 108 6.91 -10.46 -15.51
N CYS A 109 7.82 -11.41 -15.75
CA CYS A 109 7.46 -12.78 -16.11
C CYS A 109 6.71 -13.50 -15.00
N LEU A 110 7.21 -13.46 -13.75
CA LEU A 110 6.54 -14.05 -12.58
C LEU A 110 5.12 -13.48 -12.40
N GLU A 111 4.93 -12.20 -12.69
CA GLU A 111 3.62 -11.56 -12.66
C GLU A 111 2.67 -12.11 -13.75
N LEU A 112 3.15 -12.31 -14.98
CA LEU A 112 2.37 -12.94 -16.05
C LEU A 112 2.02 -14.40 -15.74
N GLU A 113 3.00 -15.17 -15.25
CA GLU A 113 2.81 -16.55 -14.79
C GLU A 113 1.77 -16.63 -13.67
N SER A 114 1.75 -15.66 -12.74
CA SER A 114 0.74 -15.59 -11.67
C SER A 114 -0.69 -15.41 -12.19
N TRP A 115 -0.85 -14.96 -13.43
CA TRP A 115 -2.12 -14.86 -14.13
C TRP A 115 -2.36 -16.00 -15.13
N GLY A 116 -1.48 -17.00 -15.17
CA GLY A 116 -1.60 -18.18 -16.02
C GLY A 116 -1.14 -17.98 -17.46
N TYR A 117 -0.35 -16.94 -17.74
CA TYR A 117 0.26 -16.76 -19.07
C TYR A 117 1.60 -17.47 -19.15
N ASP A 118 1.80 -18.16 -20.27
CA ASP A 118 3.10 -18.73 -20.61
C ASP A 118 4.09 -17.63 -21.04
N VAL A 119 5.30 -17.73 -20.51
CA VAL A 119 6.41 -16.79 -20.76
C VAL A 119 7.60 -17.46 -21.44
N GLU A 120 7.59 -18.79 -21.65
CA GLU A 120 8.73 -19.58 -22.13
C GLU A 120 9.20 -19.22 -23.55
N GLY A 121 8.46 -18.37 -24.27
CA GLY A 121 8.82 -17.85 -25.60
C GLY A 121 9.06 -16.34 -25.69
N LEU A 122 9.01 -15.60 -24.57
CA LEU A 122 9.19 -14.14 -24.59
C LEU A 122 10.68 -13.80 -24.66
N GLY A 123 11.11 -13.21 -25.78
CA GLY A 123 12.51 -12.82 -26.00
C GLY A 123 12.74 -11.30 -26.01
N THR A 124 11.69 -10.51 -26.25
CA THR A 124 11.82 -9.07 -26.43
C THR A 124 10.87 -8.27 -25.53
N GLU A 125 11.29 -7.05 -25.17
CA GLU A 125 10.47 -6.08 -24.44
C GLU A 125 9.15 -5.74 -25.14
N SER A 126 9.12 -5.79 -26.48
CA SER A 126 7.91 -5.51 -27.27
C SER A 126 6.90 -6.66 -27.17
N GLU A 127 7.37 -7.91 -27.17
CA GLU A 127 6.52 -9.08 -26.93
C GLU A 127 5.93 -9.04 -25.52
N LEU A 128 6.76 -8.75 -24.52
CA LEU A 128 6.32 -8.60 -23.13
C LEU A 128 5.25 -7.50 -22.98
N ARG A 129 5.46 -6.34 -23.62
CA ARG A 129 4.46 -5.27 -23.69
C ARG A 129 3.16 -5.71 -24.36
N SER A 130 3.27 -6.48 -25.45
CA SER A 130 2.11 -7.04 -26.16
C SER A 130 1.32 -8.02 -25.27
N MET A 131 2.01 -8.86 -24.52
CA MET A 131 1.38 -9.76 -23.54
C MET A 131 0.63 -8.99 -22.47
N PHE A 132 1.23 -7.97 -21.84
CA PHE A 132 0.50 -7.13 -20.88
C PHE A 132 -0.70 -6.41 -21.51
N LYS A 133 -0.61 -6.00 -22.79
CA LYS A 133 -1.75 -5.46 -23.54
C LYS A 133 -2.87 -6.50 -23.71
N GLN A 134 -2.54 -7.76 -23.95
CA GLN A 134 -3.51 -8.85 -24.02
C GLN A 134 -4.15 -9.10 -22.65
N VAL A 135 -3.35 -9.18 -21.58
CA VAL A 135 -3.81 -9.32 -20.19
C VAL A 135 -4.82 -8.24 -19.85
N TYR A 136 -4.50 -6.98 -20.16
CA TYR A 136 -5.40 -5.84 -19.96
C TYR A 136 -6.75 -6.04 -20.67
N ARG A 137 -6.71 -6.39 -21.96
CA ARG A 137 -7.93 -6.58 -22.76
C ARG A 137 -8.80 -7.71 -22.23
N GLU A 138 -8.19 -8.81 -21.79
CA GLU A 138 -8.91 -9.95 -21.23
C GLU A 138 -9.55 -9.60 -19.89
N ALA A 139 -8.79 -8.99 -18.97
CA ALA A 139 -9.30 -8.55 -17.67
C ALA A 139 -10.45 -7.54 -17.84
N PHE A 140 -10.34 -6.63 -18.83
CA PHE A 140 -11.38 -5.66 -19.14
C PHE A 140 -12.68 -6.35 -19.57
N ARG A 141 -12.59 -7.34 -20.48
CA ARG A 141 -13.74 -8.12 -20.96
C ARG A 141 -14.38 -8.93 -19.83
N GLN A 142 -13.58 -9.57 -18.98
CA GLN A 142 -14.07 -10.33 -17.84
C GLN A 142 -14.82 -9.43 -16.86
N ARG A 143 -14.27 -8.25 -16.57
CA ARG A 143 -14.92 -7.27 -15.69
C ARG A 143 -16.22 -6.76 -16.28
N ASP A 144 -16.23 -6.41 -17.55
CA ASP A 144 -17.43 -5.89 -18.23
C ASP A 144 -18.55 -6.94 -18.29
N SER A 145 -18.19 -8.20 -18.56
CA SER A 145 -19.12 -9.34 -18.49
C SER A 145 -19.70 -9.51 -17.09
N LEU A 146 -18.84 -9.51 -16.05
CA LEU A 146 -19.28 -9.59 -14.65
C LEU A 146 -20.18 -8.42 -14.25
N ARG A 147 -19.85 -7.21 -14.69
CA ARG A 147 -20.64 -6.00 -14.44
C ARG A 147 -22.02 -6.12 -15.09
N THR A 148 -22.08 -6.57 -16.34
CA THR A 148 -23.32 -6.78 -17.08
C THR A 148 -24.20 -7.84 -16.41
N ALA A 149 -23.61 -8.94 -15.97
CA ALA A 149 -24.34 -9.98 -15.23
C ALA A 149 -24.89 -9.47 -13.89
N LEU A 150 -24.10 -8.69 -13.13
CA LEU A 150 -24.55 -8.14 -11.86
C LEU A 150 -25.67 -7.09 -12.05
N ALA A 151 -25.59 -6.30 -13.12
CA ALA A 151 -26.59 -5.29 -13.47
C ALA A 151 -27.99 -5.86 -13.77
N GLN A 152 -28.10 -7.16 -14.06
CA GLN A 152 -29.41 -7.82 -14.28
C GLN A 152 -30.23 -7.91 -13.00
N ASN A 153 -29.58 -8.03 -11.85
CA ASN A 153 -30.23 -8.27 -10.56
C ASN A 153 -30.06 -7.11 -9.57
N VAL A 154 -29.11 -6.21 -9.82
CA VAL A 154 -28.73 -5.13 -8.89
C VAL A 154 -28.63 -3.80 -9.63
N ASP A 155 -29.25 -2.76 -9.06
CA ASP A 155 -29.00 -1.38 -9.48
C ASP A 155 -27.58 -0.98 -9.06
N LEU A 156 -26.63 -1.10 -9.99
CA LEU A 156 -25.22 -0.78 -9.76
C LEU A 156 -24.98 0.68 -9.39
N LYS A 157 -25.83 1.60 -9.87
CA LYS A 157 -25.69 3.01 -9.55
C LYS A 157 -26.01 3.22 -8.07
N LYS A 158 -27.16 2.72 -7.62
CA LYS A 158 -27.56 2.79 -6.22
C LYS A 158 -26.60 2.04 -5.28
N LEU A 159 -26.03 0.93 -5.74
CA LEU A 159 -25.00 0.20 -4.99
C LEU A 159 -23.74 1.05 -4.84
N LYS A 160 -23.24 1.63 -5.93
CA LYS A 160 -22.08 2.52 -5.90
C LYS A 160 -22.33 3.73 -5.00
N ASP A 161 -23.48 4.40 -5.14
CA ASP A 161 -23.82 5.60 -4.36
C ASP A 161 -23.86 5.33 -2.83
N ARG A 162 -24.10 4.09 -2.41
CA ARG A 162 -24.17 3.69 -1.00
C ARG A 162 -22.85 3.20 -0.41
N HIS A 163 -22.01 2.58 -1.23
CA HIS A 163 -20.88 1.79 -0.74
C HIS A 163 -19.51 2.25 -1.27
N HIS A 164 -19.48 3.10 -2.30
CA HIS A 164 -18.23 3.62 -2.86
C HIS A 164 -17.95 5.03 -2.34
N ASN A 165 -16.70 5.28 -1.94
CA ASN A 165 -16.22 6.61 -1.58
C ASN A 165 -15.13 7.04 -2.56
N GLU A 166 -15.51 7.89 -3.52
CA GLU A 166 -14.62 8.39 -4.58
C GLU A 166 -13.43 9.17 -4.02
N ALA A 167 -13.64 10.01 -3.00
CA ALA A 167 -12.56 10.77 -2.37
C ALA A 167 -11.54 9.86 -1.67
N LEU A 168 -12.00 8.77 -1.04
CA LEU A 168 -11.11 7.78 -0.44
C LEU A 168 -10.36 6.98 -1.51
N GLN A 169 -11.05 6.56 -2.58
CA GLN A 169 -10.45 5.87 -3.72
C GLN A 169 -9.30 6.72 -4.30
N ASP A 170 -9.55 7.99 -4.61
CA ASP A 170 -8.55 8.90 -5.14
C ASP A 170 -7.39 9.11 -4.16
N TRP A 171 -7.68 9.18 -2.86
CA TRP A 171 -6.68 9.34 -1.80
C TRP A 171 -5.69 8.18 -1.72
N VAL A 172 -6.17 6.93 -1.87
CA VAL A 172 -5.31 5.74 -1.82
C VAL A 172 -4.65 5.46 -3.17
N MET A 173 -5.29 5.85 -4.28
CA MET A 173 -4.77 5.68 -5.63
C MET A 173 -3.66 6.68 -5.95
N GLN A 174 -3.80 7.95 -5.55
CA GLN A 174 -2.79 9.01 -5.74
C GLN A 174 -2.36 9.19 -7.20
N THR A 175 -3.31 9.10 -8.14
CA THR A 175 -3.08 9.26 -9.59
C THR A 175 -2.70 10.68 -10.00
N ASP A 176 -2.82 11.65 -9.09
CA ASP A 176 -2.47 13.06 -9.22
C ASP A 176 -0.97 13.35 -9.03
N ARG A 177 -0.15 12.34 -8.75
CA ARG A 177 1.31 12.51 -8.61
C ARG A 177 1.98 12.88 -9.94
N ASN A 178 2.99 13.74 -9.86
CA ASN A 178 3.79 14.17 -11.02
C ASN A 178 4.58 13.00 -11.65
N GLN A 179 5.06 12.07 -10.82
CA GLN A 179 5.79 10.89 -11.27
C GLN A 179 4.94 9.65 -11.03
N ARG A 180 4.82 8.81 -12.06
CA ARG A 180 4.05 7.54 -12.00
C ARG A 180 4.94 6.31 -11.82
N ILE A 181 6.23 6.49 -11.98
CA ILE A 181 7.27 5.48 -11.85
C ILE A 181 8.53 6.16 -11.31
N ALA A 182 9.24 5.47 -10.43
CA ALA A 182 10.53 5.91 -9.94
C ALA A 182 11.53 4.77 -9.92
N VAL A 183 12.80 5.12 -10.11
CA VAL A 183 13.92 4.20 -9.96
C VAL A 183 14.34 4.21 -8.50
N SER A 184 14.30 3.05 -7.86
CA SER A 184 14.79 2.84 -6.49
C SER A 184 15.97 1.89 -6.49
N SER A 185 16.60 1.71 -5.34
CA SER A 185 17.61 0.66 -5.14
C SER A 185 17.06 -0.77 -5.32
N ARG A 186 15.74 -0.94 -5.43
CA ARG A 186 15.04 -2.23 -5.63
C ARG A 186 14.47 -2.40 -7.03
N GLY A 187 14.78 -1.47 -7.95
CA GLY A 187 14.26 -1.45 -9.30
C GLY A 187 13.16 -0.43 -9.52
N LEU A 188 12.30 -0.72 -10.50
CA LEU A 188 11.24 0.18 -10.95
C LEU A 188 10.03 0.06 -10.04
N VAL A 189 9.69 1.15 -9.36
CA VAL A 189 8.60 1.21 -8.40
C VAL A 189 7.43 1.99 -8.97
N GLN A 190 6.24 1.43 -8.84
CA GLN A 190 5.00 2.09 -9.19
C GLN A 190 4.65 3.14 -8.11
N GLU A 191 4.52 4.40 -8.53
CA GLU A 191 4.23 5.53 -7.63
C GLU A 191 2.74 5.87 -7.49
N THR A 192 1.87 5.12 -8.16
CA THR A 192 0.43 5.37 -8.19
C THR A 192 -0.35 4.06 -8.05
N ALA A 193 -1.66 4.14 -7.85
CA ALA A 193 -2.54 3.00 -7.70
C ALA A 193 -2.05 1.98 -6.65
N PHE A 194 -1.54 2.46 -5.51
CA PHE A 194 -0.94 1.61 -4.47
C PHE A 194 -1.87 0.50 -3.98
N ILE A 195 -3.16 0.79 -3.93
CA ILE A 195 -4.22 -0.14 -3.53
C ILE A 195 -4.31 -1.38 -4.44
N HIS A 196 -3.74 -1.32 -5.65
CA HIS A 196 -3.72 -2.40 -6.65
C HIS A 196 -2.34 -3.07 -6.80
N GLN A 197 -1.31 -2.59 -6.08
CA GLN A 197 0.03 -3.18 -6.15
C GLN A 197 0.09 -4.53 -5.41
N MET A 198 1.02 -5.42 -5.80
CA MET A 198 1.29 -6.65 -5.06
C MET A 198 2.64 -6.61 -4.35
N PRO A 199 2.76 -7.22 -3.15
CA PRO A 199 4.04 -7.36 -2.47
C PRO A 199 4.90 -8.41 -3.19
N LEU A 200 5.63 -8.00 -4.23
CA LEU A 200 6.54 -8.84 -5.01
C LEU A 200 7.80 -9.22 -4.20
N GLY A 201 7.63 -9.96 -3.09
CA GLY A 201 8.71 -10.33 -2.16
C GLY A 201 9.04 -9.25 -1.11
N ILE A 202 8.31 -8.13 -1.10
CA ILE A 202 8.56 -7.01 -0.20
C ILE A 202 7.96 -7.28 1.17
N GLN A 203 8.81 -7.37 2.19
CA GLN A 203 8.40 -7.54 3.58
C GLN A 203 7.56 -6.35 4.09
N ALA A 204 6.63 -6.62 5.01
CA ALA A 204 5.59 -5.70 5.47
C ALA A 204 6.07 -4.30 5.89
N TRP A 205 7.21 -4.22 6.57
CA TRP A 205 7.82 -2.97 7.06
C TRP A 205 8.29 -2.03 5.94
N ASN A 206 8.54 -2.61 4.77
CA ASN A 206 9.12 -1.95 3.60
C ASN A 206 8.13 -1.84 2.44
N ALA A 207 6.88 -2.27 2.64
CA ALA A 207 5.85 -2.20 1.61
C ALA A 207 5.32 -0.76 1.46
N PRO A 208 4.93 -0.35 0.25
CA PRO A 208 4.29 0.95 0.03
C PRO A 208 3.02 1.12 0.88
N TYR A 209 2.64 2.38 1.05
CA TYR A 209 1.45 2.72 1.82
C TYR A 209 0.18 2.33 1.05
N TYR A 210 -0.81 1.75 1.72
CA TYR A 210 -2.08 1.25 1.15
C TYR A 210 -2.00 0.02 0.26
N VAL A 211 -0.86 -0.67 0.14
CA VAL A 211 -0.86 -1.96 -0.56
C VAL A 211 -1.92 -2.89 0.06
N PRO A 212 -2.60 -3.72 -0.74
CA PRO A 212 -3.70 -4.55 -0.27
C PRO A 212 -3.24 -5.69 0.65
N GLU A 213 -2.03 -6.17 0.43
CA GLU A 213 -1.43 -7.28 1.17
C GLU A 213 -0.02 -6.91 1.60
N LYS A 214 0.33 -7.33 2.82
CA LYS A 214 1.67 -7.24 3.40
C LYS A 214 2.25 -8.64 3.52
N GLN A 215 3.53 -8.79 3.23
CA GLN A 215 4.21 -10.07 3.34
C GLN A 215 4.97 -10.16 4.67
N LEU A 216 4.73 -11.22 5.44
CA LEU A 216 5.48 -11.52 6.66
C LEU A 216 6.16 -12.88 6.47
N GLY A 217 7.48 -12.85 6.22
CA GLY A 217 8.22 -14.04 5.82
C GLY A 217 7.71 -14.55 4.46
N PRO A 218 7.29 -15.82 4.33
CA PRO A 218 6.73 -16.36 3.10
C PRO A 218 5.21 -16.14 2.96
N TYR A 219 4.52 -15.71 4.03
CA TYR A 219 3.06 -15.67 4.04
C TYR A 219 2.52 -14.26 3.75
N PRO A 220 1.57 -14.12 2.79
CA PRO A 220 0.86 -12.86 2.57
C PRO A 220 -0.28 -12.70 3.59
N PHE A 221 -0.46 -11.47 4.07
CA PHE A 221 -1.54 -11.07 4.97
C PHE A 221 -2.28 -9.88 4.38
N LYS A 222 -3.62 -9.88 4.46
CA LYS A 222 -4.39 -8.67 4.16
C LYS A 222 -3.93 -7.53 5.04
N THR A 223 -3.70 -6.35 4.45
CA THR A 223 -3.20 -5.17 5.17
C THR A 223 -4.03 -4.81 6.40
N PRO A 224 -5.38 -4.83 6.36
CA PRO A 224 -6.18 -4.55 7.55
C PRO A 224 -5.89 -5.51 8.72
N ALA A 225 -5.71 -6.80 8.43
CA ALA A 225 -5.40 -7.81 9.44
C ALA A 225 -3.99 -7.64 10.00
N PHE A 226 -3.00 -7.42 9.14
CA PHE A 226 -1.63 -7.16 9.55
C PHE A 226 -1.53 -5.91 10.44
N ASN A 227 -2.18 -4.82 10.02
CA ASN A 227 -2.16 -3.56 10.74
C ASN A 227 -2.88 -3.67 12.09
N LEU A 228 -3.99 -4.40 12.17
CA LEU A 228 -4.66 -4.69 13.44
C LEU A 228 -3.75 -5.48 14.39
N LEU A 229 -3.03 -6.49 13.89
CA LEU A 229 -2.06 -7.24 14.68
C LEU A 229 -0.94 -6.34 15.22
N MET A 230 -0.42 -5.43 14.39
CA MET A 230 0.57 -4.43 14.83
C MET A 230 0.04 -3.56 15.97
N LEU A 231 -1.20 -3.07 15.88
CA LEU A 231 -1.83 -2.27 16.94
C LEU A 231 -1.97 -3.06 18.25
N TRP A 232 -2.33 -4.35 18.17
CA TRP A 232 -2.35 -5.22 19.33
C TRP A 232 -0.95 -5.40 19.92
N THR A 233 0.06 -5.64 19.09
CA THR A 233 1.46 -5.75 19.54
C THR A 233 1.93 -4.47 20.23
N MET A 234 1.63 -3.29 19.67
CA MET A 234 1.96 -2.00 20.30
C MET A 234 1.26 -1.83 21.65
N THR A 235 -0.01 -2.22 21.75
CA THR A 235 -0.80 -2.15 22.98
C THR A 235 -0.24 -3.08 24.05
N LEU A 236 0.07 -4.33 23.68
CA LEU A 236 0.67 -5.32 24.59
C LEU A 236 2.07 -4.89 25.04
N ALA A 237 2.88 -4.34 24.14
CA ALA A 237 4.20 -3.81 24.48
C ALA A 237 4.10 -2.65 25.48
N LEU A 238 3.18 -1.70 25.24
CA LEU A 238 2.95 -0.58 26.16
C LEU A 238 2.45 -1.07 27.53
N TYR A 239 1.50 -2.01 27.54
CA TYR A 239 1.01 -2.64 28.76
C TYR A 239 2.16 -3.32 29.53
N PHE A 240 2.99 -4.10 28.85
CA PHE A 240 4.14 -4.77 29.46
C PHE A 240 5.14 -3.78 30.06
N ILE A 241 5.46 -2.70 29.34
CA ILE A 241 6.36 -1.63 29.83
C ILE A 241 5.81 -0.99 31.10
N LEU A 242 4.51 -0.69 31.12
CA LEU A 242 3.85 -0.04 32.24
C LEU A 242 3.72 -0.98 33.45
N ALA A 243 3.29 -2.22 33.22
CA ALA A 243 3.09 -3.22 34.27
C ALA A 243 4.39 -3.56 35.02
N ASN A 244 5.52 -3.63 34.30
CA ASN A 244 6.84 -3.89 34.89
C ASN A 244 7.53 -2.63 35.44
N ARG A 245 6.87 -1.47 35.37
CA ARG A 245 7.42 -0.17 35.75
C ARG A 245 8.84 0.05 35.19
N LEU A 246 9.09 -0.39 33.95
CA LEU A 246 10.41 -0.25 33.30
C LEU A 246 10.95 1.19 33.32
N PRO A 247 10.13 2.24 33.13
CA PRO A 247 10.62 3.62 33.25
C PRO A 247 11.26 3.93 34.61
N GLU A 248 10.67 3.45 35.71
CA GLU A 248 11.21 3.66 37.07
C GLU A 248 12.57 2.94 37.24
N ARG A 249 12.68 1.73 36.68
CA ARG A 249 13.91 0.92 36.71
C ARG A 249 15.05 1.55 35.90
N TRP A 250 14.72 2.23 34.80
CA TRP A 250 15.68 3.00 33.99
C TRP A 250 15.97 4.41 34.52
N SER A 251 15.69 4.67 35.80
CA SER A 251 15.94 5.95 36.50
C SER A 251 15.13 7.15 36.01
N TRP A 252 14.18 6.96 35.11
CA TRP A 252 13.17 7.96 34.77
C TRP A 252 12.22 8.12 35.97
N GLY A 253 12.49 9.11 36.81
CA GLY A 253 11.73 9.38 38.03
C GLY A 253 12.45 9.03 39.35
N ARG A 254 13.78 8.81 39.36
CA ARG A 254 14.51 8.99 40.63
C ARG A 254 14.27 10.42 41.07
N ARG A 255 13.64 10.59 42.24
CA ARG A 255 13.73 11.86 42.96
C ARG A 255 15.23 12.06 43.17
N LEU A 256 15.76 13.13 42.58
CA LEU A 256 16.97 13.73 43.12
C LEU A 256 16.52 14.23 44.50
N ASP A 257 16.83 13.45 45.53
CA ASP A 257 16.80 13.95 46.90
C ASP A 257 17.84 15.07 47.04
#